data_AF-A0A3A3GGE2-F1
#
_entry.id   AF-A0A3A3GGE2-F1
#
_cell.length_a   1.000
_cell.length_b   1.000
_cell.length_c   1.000
_cell.angle_alpha   90.00
_cell.angle_beta   90.00
_cell.angle_gamma   90.00
#
_symmetry.space_group_name_H-M   'P 1'
#
loop_
_entity.id
_entity.type
_entity.pdbx_description
1 polymer ?
#
loop_
_entity_poly.entity_id
_entity_poly.type
_entity_poly.pdbx_seq_one_letter_code
_entity_poly.pdbx_strand_id
1 'polypeptide(L)'
;MNQMEMWFEFIKQNWLIFLIALIVLFVIVSFVKTMVKWALVLVIIAAVAVYSGITWDNVNQVVSNVKDETVQKLKEQATQAMLDEAKKATYTVEEDGTYTIKSPSLVLTGKSDSAKVNVSFSGVPLGEWDINDTLRQFIDKAKQKQ
;
A
#
# COMPACT_ATOMS: atom_id res chain seq x y z
N MET A 1 17.48 14.60 -63.34
CA MET A 1 17.59 13.92 -62.05
C MET A 1 16.39 13.01 -61.90
N ASN A 2 16.65 11.72 -61.68
CA ASN A 2 15.59 10.75 -61.46
C ASN A 2 15.03 10.94 -60.04
N GLN A 3 13.73 10.77 -59.85
CA GLN A 3 13.05 10.96 -58.56
C GLN A 3 13.77 10.20 -57.41
N MET A 4 14.26 9.00 -57.68
CA MET A 4 15.07 8.19 -56.76
C MET A 4 16.33 8.90 -56.24
N GLU A 5 17.05 9.62 -57.10
CA GLU A 5 18.30 10.31 -56.72
C GLU A 5 18.00 11.48 -55.77
N MET A 6 16.90 12.19 -56.01
CA MET A 6 16.44 13.30 -55.16
C MET A 6 16.04 12.81 -53.75
N TRP A 7 15.33 11.68 -53.66
CA TRP A 7 15.00 11.06 -52.36
C TRP A 7 16.25 10.61 -51.62
N PHE A 8 17.23 10.06 -52.33
CA PHE A 8 18.47 9.58 -51.72
C PHE A 8 19.35 10.74 -51.19
N GLU A 9 19.45 11.84 -51.94
CA GLU A 9 20.13 13.04 -51.47
C GLU A 9 19.46 13.66 -50.24
N PHE A 10 18.12 13.70 -50.21
CA PHE A 10 17.38 14.25 -49.09
C PHE A 10 17.58 13.45 -47.80
N ILE A 11 17.56 12.11 -47.88
CA ILE A 11 17.85 11.23 -46.74
C ILE A 11 19.29 11.41 -46.29
N LYS A 12 20.25 11.50 -47.22
CA LYS A 12 21.67 11.66 -46.88
C LYS A 12 21.96 13.00 -46.21
N GLN A 13 21.31 14.07 -46.66
CA GLN A 13 21.44 15.42 -46.10
C GLN A 13 20.75 15.55 -44.73
N ASN A 14 19.61 14.88 -44.52
CA ASN A 14 18.76 15.02 -43.33
C ASN A 14 18.63 13.72 -42.52
N TRP A 15 19.64 12.85 -42.55
CA TRP A 15 19.58 11.51 -41.95
C TRP A 15 19.26 11.55 -40.44
N LEU A 16 19.72 12.58 -39.73
CA LEU A 16 19.40 12.82 -38.32
C LEU A 16 17.91 13.08 -38.07
N ILE A 17 17.25 13.84 -38.94
CA ILE A 17 15.81 14.11 -38.86
C ILE A 17 15.02 12.82 -39.07
N PHE A 18 15.45 11.97 -40.00
CA PHE A 18 14.88 10.64 -40.20
C PHE A 18 15.05 9.74 -38.97
N LEU A 19 16.22 9.77 -38.32
CA LEU A 19 16.47 8.99 -37.11
C LEU A 19 15.55 9.43 -35.95
N ILE A 20 15.36 10.73 -35.76
CA ILE A 20 14.44 11.27 -34.75
C ILE A 20 12.99 10.90 -35.08
N ALA A 21 12.58 11.05 -36.34
CA ALA A 21 11.24 10.65 -36.79
C ALA A 21 10.98 9.15 -36.56
N LEU A 22 11.99 8.29 -36.75
CA LEU A 22 11.91 6.86 -36.47
C LEU A 22 11.70 6.58 -34.98
N ILE A 23 12.42 7.29 -34.10
CA ILE A 23 12.26 7.17 -32.64
C ILE A 23 10.84 7.59 -32.24
N VAL A 24 10.35 8.73 -32.75
CA VAL A 24 8.98 9.20 -32.48
C VAL A 24 7.94 8.20 -32.97
N LEU A 25 8.13 7.63 -34.17
CA LEU A 25 7.27 6.56 -34.69
C LEU A 25 7.26 5.35 -33.75
N PHE A 26 8.42 4.97 -33.21
CA PHE A 26 8.53 3.84 -32.28
C PHE A 26 7.77 4.09 -30.97
N VAL A 27 7.80 5.32 -30.45
CA VAL A 27 7.03 5.73 -29.26
C VAL A 27 5.53 5.66 -29.54
N ILE A 28 5.08 6.13 -30.70
CA ILE A 28 3.66 6.05 -31.08
C ILE A 28 3.23 4.58 -31.18
N VAL A 29 4.03 3.73 -31.81
CA VAL A 29 3.72 2.29 -31.95
C VAL A 29 3.67 1.60 -30.59
N SER A 30 4.55 1.93 -29.65
CA SER A 30 4.53 1.35 -28.31
C SER A 30 3.31 1.83 -27.50
N PHE A 31 2.92 3.10 -27.68
CA PHE A 31 1.71 3.64 -27.08
C PHE A 31 0.45 2.98 -27.65
N VAL A 32 0.34 2.82 -28.97
CA VAL A 32 -0.79 2.12 -29.62
C VAL A 32 -0.86 0.67 -29.14
N LYS A 33 0.26 -0.05 -29.09
CA LYS A 33 0.29 -1.43 -28.54
C LYS A 33 -0.20 -1.49 -27.10
N THR A 34 0.14 -0.48 -26.31
CA THR A 34 -0.34 -0.35 -24.93
C THR A 34 -1.85 -0.14 -24.92
N MET A 35 -2.36 0.82 -25.69
CA MET A 35 -3.79 1.09 -25.81
C MET A 35 -4.59 -0.12 -26.31
N VAL A 36 -4.06 -0.92 -27.23
CA VAL A 36 -4.73 -2.15 -27.70
C VAL A 36 -4.86 -3.19 -26.58
N LYS A 37 -3.83 -3.38 -25.76
CA LYS A 37 -3.91 -4.28 -24.60
C LYS A 37 -4.92 -3.77 -23.57
N TRP A 38 -4.89 -2.47 -23.27
CA TRP A 38 -5.83 -1.85 -22.34
C TRP A 38 -7.25 -1.80 -22.90
N ALA A 39 -7.45 -1.73 -24.22
CA ALA A 39 -8.77 -1.76 -24.84
C ALA A 39 -9.48 -3.08 -24.58
N LEU A 40 -8.78 -4.23 -24.69
CA LEU A 40 -9.35 -5.53 -24.32
C LEU A 40 -9.74 -5.56 -22.83
N VAL A 41 -8.88 -5.03 -21.95
CA VAL A 41 -9.17 -4.94 -20.51
C VAL A 41 -10.40 -4.07 -20.25
N LEU A 42 -10.52 -2.92 -20.92
CA LEU A 42 -11.70 -2.05 -20.82
C LEU A 42 -12.97 -2.71 -21.36
N VAL A 43 -12.87 -3.46 -22.46
CA VAL A 43 -13.99 -4.24 -23.00
C VAL A 43 -14.42 -5.33 -22.00
N ILE A 44 -13.47 -6.02 -21.37
CA ILE A 44 -13.78 -7.01 -20.33
C ILE A 44 -14.42 -6.34 -19.11
N ILE A 45 -13.89 -5.20 -18.65
CA ILE A 45 -14.48 -4.43 -17.55
C ILE A 45 -15.91 -3.99 -17.91
N ALA A 46 -16.13 -3.48 -19.12
CA ALA A 46 -17.45 -3.08 -19.59
C ALA A 46 -18.41 -4.27 -19.70
N ALA A 47 -17.94 -5.39 -20.25
CA ALA A 47 -18.72 -6.62 -20.35
C ALA A 47 -19.10 -7.16 -18.97
N VAL A 48 -18.17 -7.16 -18.01
CA VAL A 48 -18.43 -7.52 -16.62
C VAL A 48 -19.42 -6.54 -16.01
N ALA A 49 -19.26 -5.22 -16.19
CA ALA A 49 -20.15 -4.21 -15.63
C ALA A 49 -21.60 -4.35 -16.13
N VAL A 50 -21.78 -4.65 -17.43
CA VAL A 50 -23.09 -4.89 -18.03
C VAL A 50 -23.65 -6.26 -17.61
N TYR A 51 -22.85 -7.32 -17.64
CA TYR A 51 -23.30 -8.68 -17.31
C TYR A 51 -23.65 -8.85 -15.83
N SER A 52 -22.91 -8.18 -14.94
CA SER A 52 -23.13 -8.26 -13.49
C SER A 52 -24.31 -7.41 -12.99
N GLY A 53 -24.88 -6.54 -13.82
CA GLY A 53 -25.99 -5.67 -13.41
C GLY A 53 -25.62 -4.76 -12.24
N ILE A 54 -24.40 -4.21 -12.20
CA ILE A 54 -23.92 -3.38 -11.09
C ILE A 54 -24.74 -2.09 -10.99
N THR A 55 -25.73 -2.12 -10.10
CA THR A 55 -26.06 -0.98 -9.26
C THR A 55 -24.99 -0.92 -8.17
N TRP A 56 -24.39 0.24 -7.96
CA TRP A 56 -23.31 0.48 -6.98
C TRP A 56 -23.65 0.02 -5.53
N ASP A 57 -24.92 -0.28 -5.25
CA ASP A 57 -25.47 -0.72 -3.97
C ASP A 57 -25.11 -2.18 -3.60
N ASN A 58 -25.00 -3.08 -4.58
CA ASN A 58 -24.78 -4.52 -4.33
C ASN A 58 -23.31 -4.90 -4.10
N VAL A 59 -22.38 -4.11 -4.63
CA VAL A 59 -20.94 -4.31 -4.41
C VAL A 59 -20.58 -4.07 -2.94
N ASN A 60 -21.29 -3.17 -2.26
CA ASN A 60 -21.11 -2.90 -0.84
C ASN A 60 -21.64 -4.04 0.06
N GLN A 61 -22.69 -4.75 -0.38
CA GLN A 61 -23.37 -5.78 0.41
C GLN A 61 -22.66 -7.15 0.37
N VAL A 62 -22.05 -7.51 -0.76
CA VAL A 62 -21.25 -8.74 -0.85
C VAL A 62 -19.94 -8.59 -0.07
N VAL A 63 -19.38 -7.38 -0.02
CA VAL A 63 -18.21 -7.08 0.82
C VAL A 63 -18.58 -7.02 2.30
N SER A 64 -19.81 -6.62 2.67
CA SER A 64 -20.24 -6.59 4.09
C SER A 64 -20.59 -7.99 4.62
N ASN A 65 -21.31 -8.82 3.87
CA ASN A 65 -21.79 -10.11 4.39
C ASN A 65 -20.66 -11.14 4.59
N VAL A 66 -19.62 -11.12 3.77
CA VAL A 66 -18.44 -11.99 3.96
C VAL A 66 -17.53 -11.44 5.08
N LYS A 67 -17.55 -10.12 5.30
CA LYS A 67 -16.89 -9.48 6.44
C LYS A 67 -17.57 -9.86 7.74
N ASP A 68 -18.88 -9.72 7.90
CA ASP A 68 -19.45 -9.74 9.26
C ASP A 68 -19.38 -11.10 9.96
N GLU A 69 -19.71 -12.22 9.32
CA GLU A 69 -19.67 -13.53 10.00
C GLU A 69 -18.23 -14.04 10.21
N THR A 70 -17.35 -13.82 9.23
CA THR A 70 -15.95 -14.25 9.30
C THR A 70 -15.14 -13.35 10.23
N VAL A 71 -15.37 -12.03 10.18
CA VAL A 71 -14.71 -11.06 11.06
C VAL A 71 -15.24 -11.18 12.48
N GLN A 72 -16.53 -11.50 12.72
CA GLN A 72 -17.00 -11.76 14.08
C GLN A 72 -16.34 -12.99 14.68
N LYS A 73 -16.26 -14.12 13.95
CA LYS A 73 -15.56 -15.32 14.43
C LYS A 73 -14.06 -15.10 14.64
N LEU A 74 -13.41 -14.35 13.76
CA LEU A 74 -12.00 -13.98 13.92
C LEU A 74 -11.81 -12.99 15.07
N LYS A 75 -12.76 -12.07 15.30
CA LYS A 75 -12.72 -11.12 16.41
C LYS A 75 -12.93 -11.82 17.74
N GLU A 76 -13.83 -12.79 17.83
CA GLU A 76 -14.01 -13.61 19.04
C GLU A 76 -12.77 -14.46 19.32
N GLN A 77 -12.22 -15.15 18.31
CA GLN A 77 -10.99 -15.94 18.47
C GLN A 77 -9.78 -15.05 18.81
N ALA A 78 -9.65 -13.89 18.15
CA ALA A 78 -8.59 -12.92 18.44
C ALA A 78 -8.78 -12.28 19.82
N THR A 79 -10.01 -12.00 20.26
CA THR A 79 -10.29 -11.46 21.60
C THR A 79 -9.94 -12.48 22.66
N GLN A 80 -10.26 -13.77 22.44
CA GLN A 80 -9.90 -14.84 23.35
C GLN A 80 -8.37 -15.03 23.41
N ALA A 81 -7.70 -15.03 22.25
CA ALA A 81 -6.24 -15.10 22.17
C ALA A 81 -5.54 -13.88 22.81
N MET A 82 -6.09 -12.67 22.61
CA MET A 82 -5.59 -11.43 23.23
C MET A 82 -5.87 -11.39 24.73
N LEU A 83 -6.96 -12.00 25.23
CA LEU A 83 -7.22 -12.15 26.66
C LEU A 83 -6.25 -13.15 27.30
N ASP A 84 -5.89 -14.21 26.59
CA ASP A 84 -4.91 -15.19 27.06
C ASP A 84 -3.45 -14.71 26.94
N GLU A 85 -3.15 -13.83 25.99
CA GLU A 85 -1.87 -13.12 25.91
C GLU A 85 -1.78 -11.96 26.91
N ALA A 86 -2.87 -11.22 27.16
CA ALA A 86 -2.88 -10.11 28.11
C ALA A 86 -2.66 -10.57 29.56
N LYS A 87 -3.03 -11.81 29.91
CA LYS A 87 -2.67 -12.44 31.19
C LYS A 87 -1.16 -12.67 31.36
N LYS A 88 -0.36 -12.50 30.30
CA LYS A 88 1.09 -12.77 30.27
C LYS A 88 1.95 -11.53 29.94
N ALA A 89 1.34 -10.36 29.71
CA ALA A 89 2.06 -9.15 29.34
C ALA A 89 2.46 -8.34 30.59
N THR A 90 3.71 -7.88 30.64
CA THR A 90 4.28 -7.13 31.77
C THR A 90 4.59 -5.70 31.33
N TYR A 91 4.05 -4.73 32.06
CA TYR A 91 4.39 -3.31 31.94
C TYR A 91 5.36 -2.95 33.06
N THR A 92 6.49 -2.34 32.70
CA THR A 92 7.52 -1.95 33.67
C THR A 92 7.84 -0.47 33.50
N VAL A 93 7.72 0.28 34.59
CA VAL A 93 8.11 1.69 34.67
C VAL A 93 9.43 1.75 35.41
N GLU A 94 10.42 2.41 34.82
CA GLU A 94 11.73 2.61 35.44
C GLU A 94 11.74 3.91 36.27
N GLU A 95 12.58 3.95 37.31
CA GLU A 95 12.66 5.08 38.26
C GLU A 95 13.13 6.41 37.60
N ASP A 96 13.58 6.35 36.35
CA ASP A 96 14.05 7.50 35.56
C ASP A 96 12.92 8.20 34.76
N GLY A 97 11.68 7.73 34.89
CA GLY A 97 10.51 8.26 34.16
C GLY A 97 10.37 7.73 32.73
N THR A 98 11.21 6.77 32.34
CA THR A 98 11.09 6.00 31.09
C THR A 98 10.10 4.85 31.28
N TYR A 99 9.18 4.68 30.34
CA TYR A 99 8.23 3.58 30.32
C TYR A 99 8.59 2.58 29.21
N THR A 100 8.52 1.29 29.54
CA THR A 100 8.72 0.20 28.58
C THR A 100 7.44 -0.61 28.45
N ILE A 101 6.87 -0.61 27.25
CA ILE A 101 5.72 -1.45 26.90
C ILE A 101 6.23 -2.62 26.08
N LYS A 102 6.19 -3.82 26.66
CA LYS A 102 6.63 -5.06 26.01
C LYS A 102 5.45 -5.94 25.67
N SER A 103 5.27 -6.22 24.39
CA SER A 103 4.38 -7.25 23.86
C SER A 103 5.20 -8.38 23.20
N PRO A 104 4.59 -9.53 22.85
CA PRO A 104 5.31 -10.66 22.25
C PRO A 104 6.06 -10.32 20.96
N SER A 105 5.62 -9.30 20.21
CA SER A 105 6.18 -8.91 18.92
C SER A 105 6.63 -7.46 18.85
N LEU A 106 6.34 -6.63 19.86
CA LEU A 106 6.61 -5.20 19.84
C LEU A 106 7.15 -4.74 21.19
N VAL A 107 8.28 -4.05 21.17
CA VAL A 107 8.85 -3.36 22.33
C VAL A 107 8.86 -1.87 22.01
N LEU A 108 8.23 -1.10 22.89
CA LEU A 108 8.17 0.34 22.80
C LEU A 108 8.77 0.94 24.05
N THR A 109 9.75 1.81 23.87
CA THR A 109 10.36 2.57 24.96
C THR A 109 10.16 4.05 24.69
N GLY A 110 9.74 4.77 25.72
CA GLY A 110 9.47 6.20 25.61
C GLY A 110 9.61 6.88 26.95
N LYS A 111 9.84 8.20 26.92
CA LYS A 111 9.79 9.03 28.13
C LYS A 111 8.45 9.74 28.21
N SER A 112 7.92 9.89 29.42
CA SER A 112 6.57 10.42 29.65
C SER A 112 6.31 11.82 29.06
N ASP A 113 7.37 12.59 28.82
CA ASP A 113 7.34 13.95 28.24
C ASP A 113 7.98 14.06 26.84
N SER A 114 8.32 12.94 26.19
CA SER A 114 8.95 12.95 24.87
C SER A 114 7.92 12.88 23.76
N ALA A 115 8.05 13.74 22.74
CA ALA A 115 7.27 13.66 21.50
C ALA A 115 7.68 12.48 20.59
N LYS A 116 8.71 11.72 20.98
CA LYS A 116 9.30 10.62 20.23
C LYS A 116 9.37 9.35 21.07
N VAL A 117 9.10 8.22 20.42
CA VAL A 117 9.18 6.87 21.01
C VAL A 117 10.08 5.99 20.16
N ASN A 118 10.86 5.13 20.82
CA ASN A 118 11.69 4.17 20.13
C ASN A 118 10.91 2.86 19.94
N VAL A 119 10.83 2.41 18.70
CA VAL A 119 10.01 1.28 18.29
C VAL A 119 10.91 0.11 17.91
N SER A 120 10.70 -1.05 18.51
CA SER A 120 11.37 -2.29 18.14
C SER A 120 10.35 -3.37 17.86
N PHE A 121 10.44 -4.02 16.69
CA PHE A 121 9.53 -5.08 16.28
C PHE A 121 10.29 -6.41 16.18
N SER A 122 9.85 -7.44 16.91
CA SER A 122 10.48 -8.76 16.96
C SER A 122 11.99 -8.72 17.26
N GLY A 123 12.43 -7.79 18.10
CA GLY A 123 13.84 -7.59 18.46
C GLY A 123 14.66 -6.79 17.45
N VAL A 124 14.07 -6.32 16.35
CA VAL A 124 14.71 -5.42 15.38
C VAL A 124 14.33 -3.96 15.71
N PRO A 125 15.30 -3.08 16.02
CA PRO A 125 15.03 -1.68 16.28
C PRO A 125 14.67 -0.97 14.97
N LEU A 126 13.47 -0.40 14.91
CA LEU A 126 12.96 0.39 13.79
C LEU A 126 13.25 1.88 13.93
N GLY A 127 13.84 2.29 15.06
CA GLY A 127 14.29 3.65 15.33
C GLY A 127 13.26 4.51 16.07
N GLU A 128 13.59 5.79 16.22
CA GLU A 128 12.74 6.79 16.88
C GLU A 128 11.67 7.30 15.93
N TRP A 129 10.41 7.13 16.33
CA TRP A 129 9.25 7.59 15.58
C TRP A 129 8.56 8.72 16.37
N ASP A 130 8.15 9.77 15.66
CA ASP A 130 7.30 10.80 16.23
C ASP A 130 5.94 10.21 16.62
N ILE A 131 5.42 10.62 17.77
CA ILE A 131 4.16 10.15 18.32
C ILE A 131 3.00 10.61 17.42
N ASN A 132 2.57 9.74 16.51
CA ASN A 132 1.39 9.91 15.67
C ASN A 132 0.12 9.39 16.38
N ASP A 133 -1.06 9.69 15.83
CA ASP A 133 -2.35 9.32 16.44
C ASP A 133 -2.49 7.82 16.72
N THR A 134 -1.89 6.97 15.88
CA THR A 134 -1.87 5.51 16.06
C THR A 134 -1.03 5.09 17.27
N LEU A 135 0.16 5.68 17.44
CA LEU A 135 1.05 5.43 18.59
C LEU A 135 0.45 5.99 19.88
N ARG A 136 -0.22 7.15 19.84
CA ARG A 136 -0.95 7.71 20.98
C ARG A 136 -2.01 6.75 21.48
N GLN A 137 -2.85 6.26 20.57
CA GLN A 137 -3.89 5.28 20.92
C GLN A 137 -3.31 3.98 21.49
N PHE A 138 -2.14 3.55 21.02
CA PHE A 138 -1.45 2.39 21.57
C PHE A 138 -0.96 2.64 23.01
N ILE A 139 -0.31 3.78 23.26
CA ILE A 139 0.18 4.17 24.58
C ILE A 139 -0.98 4.36 25.56
N ASP A 140 -2.06 5.02 25.14
CA ASP A 140 -3.24 5.26 25.99
C ASP A 140 -3.93 3.95 26.38
N LYS A 141 -4.04 3.00 25.44
CA LYS A 141 -4.58 1.66 25.72
C LYS A 141 -3.66 0.84 26.62
N ALA A 142 -2.34 1.02 26.53
CA ALA A 142 -1.39 0.38 27.43
C ALA A 142 -1.47 0.98 28.85
N LYS A 143 -1.63 2.30 28.97
CA LYS A 143 -1.81 3.00 30.26
C LYS A 143 -3.14 2.65 30.94
N GLN A 144 -4.22 2.45 30.18
CA GLN A 144 -5.52 2.01 30.72
C GLN A 144 -5.53 0.59 31.30
N LYS A 145 -4.44 -0.17 31.15
CA LYS A 145 -4.29 -1.52 31.72
C LYS A 145 -3.41 -1.56 32.99
N GLN A 146 -3.11 -0.42 33.62
CA GLN A 146 -2.67 -0.37 35.02
C GLN A 146 -3.87 -0.42 35.98
#